data_AF-A0A031HVX7-F1
#
_entry.id   AF-A0A031HVX7-F1
#
_cell.length_a   1.000
_cell.length_b   1.000
_cell.length_c   1.000
_cell.angle_alpha   90.00
_cell.angle_beta   90.00
_cell.angle_gamma   90.00
#
_symmetry.space_group_name_H-M   'P 1'
#
loop_
_entity.id
_entity.type
_entity.pdbx_description
1 polymer ?
#
loop_
_entity_poly.entity_id
_entity_poly.type
_entity_poly.pdbx_seq_one_letter_code
_entity_poly.pdbx_strand_id
1 'polypeptide(L)' 'MMPIWVYVVVAFVIAGASFVVAQIIPGAGMTFVTTASTIWVSYAIWRGRRRARLG' A
#
# COMPACT_ATOMS: atom_id res chain seq x y z
N MET A 1 -8.26 8.32 13.13
CA MET A 1 -7.17 8.61 12.17
C MET A 1 -6.12 7.51 12.31
N MET A 2 -5.51 7.02 11.24
CA MET A 2 -4.50 5.95 11.33
C MET A 2 -3.14 6.59 11.69
N PRO A 3 -2.31 6.01 12.58
CA PRO A 3 -1.04 6.63 12.97
C PRO A 3 -0.14 6.81 11.75
N ILE A 4 0.55 7.95 11.65
CA ILE A 4 1.39 8.29 10.50
C ILE A 4 2.47 7.23 10.23
N TRP A 5 2.99 6.60 11.29
CA TRP A 5 3.92 5.48 11.23
C TRP A 5 3.41 4.29 10.41
N VAL A 6 2.10 4.05 10.37
CA VAL A 6 1.53 2.94 9.60
C VAL A 6 1.67 3.19 8.09
N TYR A 7 1.56 4.44 7.66
CA TYR A 7 1.79 4.79 6.25
C TYR A 7 3.25 4.60 5.86
N VAL A 8 4.18 4.95 6.76
CA VAL A 8 5.63 4.75 6.56
C VAL A 8 5.95 3.26 6.44
N VAL A 9 5.46 2.42 7.38
CA VAL A 9 5.68 0.97 7.35
C VAL A 9 5.14 0.36 6.06
N VAL A 10 3.94 0.75 5.62
CA VAL A 10 3.36 0.19 4.40
C VAL A 10 4.11 0.65 3.15
N ALA A 11 4.55 1.90 3.09
CA ALA A 11 5.39 2.37 2.00
C ALA A 11 6.69 1.55 1.90
N PHE A 12 7.34 1.26 3.04
CA PHE A 12 8.52 0.39 3.07
C PHE A 12 8.23 -1.04 2.62
N VAL A 13 7.10 -1.62 3.04
CA VAL A 13 6.70 -2.97 2.61
C VAL A 13 6.44 -3.01 1.10
N ILE A 14 5.73 -2.03 0.54
CA ILE A 14 5.44 -1.95 -0.90
C ILE A 14 6.74 -1.76 -1.69
N ALA A 15 7.63 -0.87 -1.23
CA ALA A 15 8.93 -0.63 -1.87
C ALA A 15 9.82 -1.87 -1.83
N GLY A 16 9.94 -2.54 -0.68
CA GLY A 16 10.72 -3.76 -0.54
C GLY A 16 10.18 -4.91 -1.39
N ALA A 17 8.86 -5.11 -1.39
CA ALA A 17 8.23 -6.13 -2.22
C ALA A 17 8.39 -5.83 -3.73
N SER A 18 8.29 -4.56 -4.13
CA SER A 18 8.58 -4.14 -5.51
C SER A 18 10.01 -4.42 -5.92
N PHE A 19 10.97 -4.14 -5.04
CA PHE A 19 12.38 -4.42 -5.31
C PHE A 19 12.61 -5.92 -5.53
N VAL A 20 12.05 -6.78 -4.67
CA VAL A 20 12.12 -8.24 -4.84
C VAL A 20 11.47 -8.69 -6.14
N VAL A 21 10.29 -8.16 -6.48
CA VAL A 21 9.61 -8.48 -7.75
C VAL A 21 10.43 -8.04 -8.97
N ALA A 22 11.06 -6.86 -8.89
CA ALA A 22 11.93 -6.34 -9.96
C ALA A 22 13.18 -7.21 -10.19
N GLN A 23 13.67 -7.91 -9.16
CA GLN A 23 14.77 -8.88 -9.31
C GLN A 23 14.32 -10.17 -10.03
N ILE A 24 13.06 -10.58 -9.88
CA ILE A 24 12.53 -11.81 -10.50
C ILE A 24 12.06 -11.55 -11.93
N ILE A 25 11.39 -10.41 -12.18
CA ILE A 25 10.83 -10.05 -13.48
C ILE A 25 11.25 -8.61 -13.81
N PRO A 26 12.24 -8.43 -14.71
CA PRO A 26 12.67 -7.11 -15.16
C PRO A 26 11.47 -6.31 -15.72
N GLY A 27 11.24 -5.12 -15.19
CA GLY A 27 10.15 -4.23 -15.63
C GLY A 27 8.79 -4.42 -14.93
N ALA A 28 8.61 -5.48 -14.12
CA ALA A 28 7.35 -5.71 -13.38
C ALA A 28 7.26 -4.97 -12.03
N GLY A 29 8.36 -4.33 -11.59
CA GLY A 29 8.38 -3.60 -10.32
C GLY A 29 7.35 -2.47 -10.26
N MET A 30 7.17 -1.74 -11.37
CA MET A 30 6.24 -0.59 -11.46
C MET A 30 4.77 -1.03 -11.42
N THR A 31 4.41 -2.11 -12.12
CA THR A 31 3.03 -2.65 -12.11
C THR A 31 2.66 -3.21 -10.74
N PHE A 32 3.62 -3.81 -10.03
CA PHE A 32 3.41 -4.26 -8.66
C PHE A 32 3.17 -3.08 -7.70
N VAL A 33 4.00 -2.02 -7.78
CA VAL A 33 3.87 -0.83 -6.91
C VAL A 33 2.55 -0.13 -7.11
N THR A 34 2.14 0.09 -8.37
CA THR A 34 0.88 0.77 -8.67
C THR A 34 -0.32 -0.04 -8.18
N THR A 35 -0.32 -1.36 -8.38
CA THR A 35 -1.40 -2.23 -7.91
C THR A 35 -1.46 -2.29 -6.38
N ALA A 36 -0.31 -2.50 -5.72
CA ALA A 36 -0.23 -2.56 -4.26
C ALA A 36 -0.63 -1.24 -3.59
N SER A 37 -0.18 -0.11 -4.15
CA SER A 37 -0.56 1.23 -3.67
C SER A 37 -2.05 1.50 -3.86
N THR A 38 -2.62 1.11 -5.00
CA THR A 38 -4.05 1.28 -5.29
C THR A 38 -4.92 0.46 -4.33
N ILE A 39 -4.53 -0.79 -4.06
CA ILE A 39 -5.21 -1.66 -3.09
C ILE A 39 -5.13 -1.04 -1.69
N TRP A 40 -3.94 -0.58 -1.29
CA TRP A 40 -3.74 0.03 0.03
C TRP A 40 -4.58 1.31 0.21
N VAL A 41 -4.58 2.21 -0.77
CA VAL A 41 -5.36 3.45 -0.74
C VAL A 41 -6.86 3.13 -0.67
N SER A 42 -7.34 2.19 -1.49
CA SER A 42 -8.73 1.75 -1.48
C SER A 42 -9.15 1.20 -0.11
N TYR A 43 -8.28 0.39 0.50
CA TYR A 43 -8.49 -0.14 1.84
C TYR A 43 -8.47 0.95 2.93
N ALA A 44 -7.54 1.91 2.83
CA ALA A 44 -7.45 3.02 3.77
C ALA A 44 -8.71 3.90 3.74
N ILE A 45 -9.24 4.20 2.54
CA ILE A 45 -10.50 4.93 2.36
C ILE A 45 -11.68 4.14 2.93
N TRP A 46 -11.78 2.85 2.63
CA TRP A 46 -12.84 2.00 3.16
C TRP A 46 -12.82 1.93 4.69
N ARG A 47 -11.63 1.74 5.30
CA ARG A 47 -11.47 1.72 6.75
C ARG A 47 -11.81 3.08 7.38
N GLY A 48 -11.40 4.18 6.76
CA GLY A 48 -11.73 5.54 7.19
C GLY A 48 -13.25 5.77 7.21
N ARG A 49 -13.94 5.41 6.12
CA ARG A 49 -15.41 5.47 6.02
C ARG A 49 -16.12 4.59 7.04
N ARG A 50 -15.59 3.38 7.31
CA ARG A 50 -16.18 2.47 8.30
C ARG A 50 -16.07 3.01 9.72
N ARG A 51 -14.96 3.65 10.08
CA ARG A 51 -14.80 4.32 11.39
C ARG A 51 -15.67 5.57 11.49
N ALA A 52 -15.84 6.33 10.42
CA ALA A 52 -16.72 7.51 10.38
C ALA A 52 -18.22 7.15 10.42
N ARG A 53 -18.60 5.90 10.11
CA ARG A 53 -20.00 5.41 10.22
C ARG A 53 -20.34 4.82 11.59
N LEU A 54 -19.35 4.57 12.45
CA LEU A 54 -19.52 3.92 13.75
C LEU A 54 -19.28 4.86 14.95
N GLY A 55 -18.93 6.12 14.70
CA GLY A 55 -18.83 7.18 15.71
C GLY A 55 -19.83 8.26 15.40
#